data_AF-A0A7J0FBD8-F1
#
_entry.id   AF-A0A7J0FBD8-F1
#
_cell.length_a   1.000
_cell.length_b   1.000
_cell.length_c   1.000
_cell.angle_alpha   90.00
_cell.angle_beta   90.00
_cell.angle_gamma   90.00
#
_symmetry.space_group_name_H-M   'P 1'
#
loop_
_entity.id
_entity.type
_entity.pdbx_description
1 polymer ?
#
loop_
_entity_poly.entity_id
_entity_poly.type
_entity_poly.pdbx_seq_one_letter_code
_entity_poly.pdbx_strand_id
1 'polypeptide(L)'
;MEDSNSLSGFASKVIGSLPVFGLIARIFSDEGGLGGDTIDFAEFRRRVGKKCSVTDSRAFFEFQDRRGRSGDPLYVLLCCWLAAVGAGLLKSEEILEGVARLRLSNDIEFEEENFISLMNEAKEKRAKLNVPPPTVPMEIRAEKALEAIYICCFGKDPIEEEDERLLCVVLNAVFPSVGQPEITRIVKEKARKVADGGEEDQYPEPKPLSKEAVQLQMKDLQFLKQNSET
;
A
#
# COMPACT_ATOMS: atom_id res chain seq x y z
N MET A 1 8.62 -9.18 54.18
CA MET A 1 7.41 -9.33 53.36
C MET A 1 7.55 -8.38 52.20
N GLU A 2 7.44 -8.94 51.00
CA GLU A 2 7.57 -8.31 49.69
C GLU A 2 6.36 -7.43 49.32
N ASP A 3 6.64 -6.52 48.37
CA ASP A 3 5.81 -5.98 47.28
C ASP A 3 4.54 -5.16 47.53
N SER A 4 4.55 -3.93 46.99
CA SER A 4 3.69 -3.59 45.84
C SER A 4 4.07 -2.24 45.21
N ASN A 5 4.36 -2.29 43.90
CA ASN A 5 4.52 -1.17 42.99
C ASN A 5 3.26 -0.29 42.89
N SER A 6 3.41 1.00 42.58
CA SER A 6 2.50 1.66 41.65
C SER A 6 3.13 2.87 40.97
N LEU A 7 3.27 2.71 39.66
CA LEU A 7 3.72 3.66 38.65
C LEU A 7 2.80 4.87 38.58
N SER A 8 3.28 6.05 38.96
CA SER A 8 2.68 7.34 38.57
C SER A 8 3.79 8.36 38.31
N GLY A 9 4.06 8.64 37.03
CA GLY A 9 5.14 9.58 36.68
C GLY A 9 5.40 9.85 35.21
N PHE A 10 4.69 9.22 34.26
CA PHE A 10 4.83 9.56 32.85
C PHE A 10 3.66 10.42 32.37
N ALA A 11 3.63 11.66 32.85
CA ALA A 11 2.82 12.74 32.30
C ALA A 11 3.68 14.00 32.20
N SER A 12 4.27 14.24 31.02
CA SER A 12 4.57 15.56 30.42
C SER A 12 5.67 15.46 29.37
N LYS A 13 5.28 15.37 28.09
CA LYS A 13 6.06 15.90 26.97
C LYS A 13 5.19 16.03 25.71
N VAL A 14 4.19 16.90 25.79
CA VAL A 14 3.55 17.45 24.59
C VAL A 14 3.76 18.96 24.66
N ILE A 15 4.94 19.40 24.25
CA ILE A 15 5.26 20.80 24.04
C ILE A 15 6.01 20.88 22.70
N GLY A 16 5.32 21.33 21.65
CA GLY A 16 5.97 22.10 20.59
C GLY A 16 6.18 21.47 19.21
N SER A 17 5.34 20.56 18.70
CA SER A 17 5.36 20.24 17.25
C SER A 17 4.29 21.00 16.46
N LEU A 18 4.73 22.08 15.79
CA LEU A 18 4.02 22.70 14.65
C LEU A 18 3.97 21.72 13.44
N PRO A 19 3.33 22.11 12.32
CA PRO A 19 2.12 21.55 11.73
C PRO A 19 2.33 20.24 10.94
N VAL A 20 2.92 19.19 11.53
CA VAL A 20 3.10 17.91 10.81
C VAL A 20 1.75 17.19 10.61
N PHE A 21 0.82 17.32 11.57
CA PHE A 21 -0.53 16.76 11.47
C PHE A 21 -1.31 17.27 10.22
N GLY A 22 -1.14 18.54 9.85
CA GLY A 22 -1.81 19.13 8.68
C GLY A 22 -1.25 18.65 7.32
N LEU A 23 0.00 18.19 7.29
CA LEU A 23 0.60 17.59 6.10
C LEU A 23 0.25 16.11 5.95
N ILE A 24 0.09 15.37 7.07
CA ILE A 24 -0.30 13.95 7.12
C ILE A 24 -1.77 13.79 6.72
N ALA A 25 -2.64 14.63 7.28
CA ALA A 25 -4.03 14.75 6.85
C ALA A 25 -4.11 14.92 5.33
N ARG A 26 -3.34 15.81 4.70
CA ARG A 26 -3.43 15.98 3.23
C ARG A 26 -3.07 14.77 2.36
N ILE A 27 -2.32 13.77 2.83
CA ILE A 27 -2.10 12.55 2.01
C ILE A 27 -3.27 11.59 2.17
N PHE A 28 -3.81 11.45 3.39
CA PHE A 28 -4.72 10.37 3.78
C PHE A 28 -6.08 10.82 4.31
N SER A 29 -6.36 12.12 4.31
CA SER A 29 -7.65 12.68 4.66
C SER A 29 -8.67 12.13 3.68
N ASP A 30 -9.74 11.56 4.24
CA ASP A 30 -10.97 11.19 3.54
C ASP A 30 -11.61 12.38 2.78
N GLU A 31 -11.09 13.59 2.94
CA GLU A 31 -11.42 14.77 2.12
C GLU A 31 -10.53 14.81 0.88
N GLY A 32 -10.78 13.85 -0.02
CA GLY A 32 -10.02 13.62 -1.24
C GLY A 32 -10.75 13.94 -2.54
N GLY A 33 -11.84 14.71 -2.54
CA GLY A 33 -12.61 15.06 -3.74
C GLY A 33 -14.03 15.51 -3.40
N LEU A 34 -14.71 16.20 -4.33
CA LEU A 34 -16.14 16.55 -4.18
C LEU A 34 -16.96 15.26 -4.03
N GLY A 35 -17.36 14.89 -2.80
CA GLY A 35 -18.32 13.80 -2.58
C GLY A 35 -17.99 12.75 -1.50
N GLY A 36 -16.82 12.79 -0.86
CA GLY A 36 -16.43 11.75 0.13
C GLY A 36 -15.84 10.48 -0.49
N ASP A 37 -15.34 10.60 -1.73
CA ASP A 37 -14.72 9.51 -2.46
C ASP A 37 -13.31 9.18 -1.98
N THR A 38 -12.94 7.90 -2.15
CA THR A 38 -11.60 7.38 -1.89
C THR A 38 -10.58 8.14 -2.75
N ILE A 39 -9.39 8.41 -2.22
CA ILE A 39 -8.29 8.92 -3.04
C ILE A 39 -7.95 7.86 -4.10
N ASP A 40 -8.17 8.19 -5.38
CA ASP A 40 -7.78 7.33 -6.49
C ASP A 40 -6.25 7.23 -6.63
N PHE A 41 -5.79 6.28 -7.43
CA PHE A 41 -4.36 6.02 -7.55
C PHE A 41 -3.62 7.17 -8.26
N ALA A 42 -4.24 7.84 -9.25
CA ALA A 42 -3.64 8.98 -9.93
C ALA A 42 -3.37 10.15 -8.96
N GLU A 43 -4.35 10.46 -8.12
CA GLU A 43 -4.26 11.49 -7.10
C GLU A 43 -3.26 11.10 -6.01
N PHE A 44 -3.25 9.84 -5.59
CA PHE A 44 -2.25 9.33 -4.64
C PHE A 44 -0.83 9.53 -5.18
N ARG A 45 -0.56 9.11 -6.42
CA ARG A 45 0.75 9.31 -7.09
C ARG A 45 1.12 10.78 -7.16
N ARG A 46 0.18 11.65 -7.53
CA ARG A 46 0.41 13.10 -7.58
C ARG A 46 0.80 13.66 -6.21
N ARG A 47 0.12 13.23 -5.14
CA ARG A 47 0.39 13.68 -3.76
C ARG A 47 1.75 13.21 -3.26
N VAL A 48 2.12 11.97 -3.53
CA VAL A 48 3.45 11.42 -3.19
C VAL A 48 4.53 12.17 -3.98
N GLY A 49 4.38 12.26 -5.31
CA GLY A 49 5.36 12.91 -6.19
C GLY A 49 5.61 14.39 -5.85
N LYS A 50 4.58 15.13 -5.43
CA LYS A 50 4.73 16.53 -4.99
C LYS A 50 5.57 16.68 -3.70
N LYS A 51 5.65 15.62 -2.89
CA LYS A 51 6.32 15.64 -1.58
C LYS A 51 7.69 14.97 -1.59
N CYS A 52 7.95 14.08 -2.56
CA CYS A 52 9.25 13.46 -2.72
C CYS A 52 10.33 14.50 -2.99
N SER A 53 11.43 14.39 -2.27
CA SER A 53 12.69 15.03 -2.62
C SER A 53 13.33 14.34 -3.83
N VAL A 54 14.38 14.95 -4.38
CA VAL A 54 15.19 14.32 -5.44
C VAL A 54 15.76 12.98 -4.98
N THR A 55 16.18 12.87 -3.71
CA THR A 55 16.69 11.62 -3.15
C THR A 55 15.60 10.56 -3.05
N ASP A 56 14.38 10.94 -2.66
CA ASP A 56 13.26 10.00 -2.57
C ASP A 56 12.90 9.48 -3.96
N SER A 57 12.77 10.37 -4.96
CA SER A 57 12.50 9.99 -6.35
C SER A 57 13.59 9.09 -6.92
N ARG A 58 14.87 9.38 -6.62
CA ARG A 58 15.99 8.56 -7.06
C ARG A 58 15.91 7.13 -6.51
N ALA A 59 15.50 6.96 -5.25
CA ALA A 59 15.38 5.63 -4.65
C ALA A 59 14.37 4.73 -5.39
N PHE A 60 13.28 5.28 -5.92
CA PHE A 60 12.33 4.52 -6.74
C PHE A 60 12.98 3.99 -8.03
N PHE A 61 13.77 4.81 -8.72
CA PHE A 61 14.43 4.40 -9.96
C PHE A 61 15.62 3.47 -9.71
N GLU A 62 16.40 3.69 -8.65
CA GLU A 62 17.46 2.75 -8.25
C GLU A 62 16.89 1.39 -7.84
N PHE A 63 15.71 1.37 -7.22
CA PHE A 63 15.00 0.13 -6.94
C PHE A 63 14.54 -0.58 -8.22
N GLN A 64 14.05 0.18 -9.21
CA GLN A 64 13.72 -0.34 -10.54
C GLN A 64 14.96 -0.90 -11.26
N ASP A 65 16.10 -0.21 -11.21
CA ASP A 65 17.36 -0.67 -11.84
C ASP A 65 17.80 -2.03 -11.28
N ARG A 66 17.56 -2.27 -9.98
CA ARG A 66 17.88 -3.54 -9.31
C ARG A 66 16.88 -4.64 -9.62
N ARG A 67 15.58 -4.33 -9.60
CA ARG A 67 14.50 -5.33 -9.69
C ARG A 67 13.90 -5.46 -11.09
N GLY A 68 14.41 -4.70 -12.04
CA GLY A 68 13.91 -4.64 -13.42
C GLY A 68 12.47 -4.14 -13.46
N ARG A 69 11.69 -4.69 -14.41
CA ARG A 69 10.28 -4.29 -14.60
C ARG A 69 9.44 -4.45 -13.33
N SER A 70 9.66 -5.51 -12.55
CA SER A 70 8.89 -5.76 -11.34
C SER A 70 9.11 -4.69 -10.28
N GLY A 71 10.23 -3.96 -10.33
CA GLY A 71 10.53 -2.81 -9.49
C GLY A 71 10.03 -1.47 -10.02
N ASP A 72 9.16 -1.45 -11.05
CA ASP A 72 8.63 -0.20 -11.61
C ASP A 72 8.02 0.68 -10.50
N PRO A 73 8.34 1.98 -10.45
CA PRO A 73 7.80 2.89 -9.45
C PRO A 73 6.27 2.87 -9.35
N LEU A 74 5.56 2.63 -10.47
CA LEU A 74 4.11 2.53 -10.46
C LEU A 74 3.62 1.28 -9.70
N TYR A 75 4.33 0.14 -9.79
CA TYR A 75 3.94 -1.08 -9.07
C TYR A 75 4.16 -0.89 -7.57
N VAL A 76 5.28 -0.29 -7.21
CA VAL A 76 5.61 0.07 -5.82
C VAL A 76 4.56 1.04 -5.25
N LEU A 77 4.23 2.09 -6.00
CA LEU A 77 3.23 3.07 -5.58
C LEU A 77 1.82 2.46 -5.50
N LEU A 78 1.46 1.53 -6.38
CA LEU A 78 0.17 0.82 -6.30
C LEU A 78 0.09 -0.01 -5.02
N CYS A 79 1.14 -0.78 -4.70
CA CYS A 79 1.22 -1.55 -3.45
C CYS A 79 1.05 -0.64 -2.23
N CYS A 80 1.72 0.51 -2.22
CA CYS A 80 1.57 1.51 -1.16
C CYS A 80 0.17 2.12 -1.11
N TRP A 81 -0.43 2.45 -2.25
CA TRP A 81 -1.79 3.01 -2.32
C TRP A 81 -2.83 2.05 -1.74
N LEU A 82 -2.76 0.77 -2.13
CA LEU A 82 -3.67 -0.26 -1.62
C LEU A 82 -3.56 -0.42 -0.11
N ALA A 83 -2.35 -0.43 0.42
CA ALA A 83 -2.15 -0.52 1.86
C ALA A 83 -2.52 0.78 2.58
N ALA A 84 -2.28 1.94 1.96
CA ALA A 84 -2.53 3.22 2.61
C ALA A 84 -4.01 3.63 2.59
N VAL A 85 -4.74 3.25 1.56
CA VAL A 85 -6.12 3.67 1.31
C VAL A 85 -7.10 2.49 1.40
N GLY A 86 -6.72 1.35 0.84
CA GLY A 86 -7.50 0.12 0.90
C GLY A 86 -7.47 -0.58 2.26
N ALA A 87 -6.53 -0.26 3.16
CA ALA A 87 -6.52 -0.86 4.50
C ALA A 87 -7.79 -0.51 5.27
N GLY A 88 -8.48 -1.56 5.70
CA GLY A 88 -9.78 -1.46 6.34
C GLY A 88 -10.95 -1.51 5.37
N LEU A 89 -10.73 -1.48 4.05
CA LEU A 89 -11.73 -1.74 3.02
C LEU A 89 -11.55 -3.11 2.39
N LEU A 90 -10.32 -3.40 1.96
CA LEU A 90 -9.89 -4.66 1.36
C LEU A 90 -9.37 -5.62 2.43
N LYS A 91 -9.56 -6.92 2.18
CA LYS A 91 -8.89 -7.97 2.96
C LYS A 91 -7.42 -8.07 2.55
N SER A 92 -6.58 -8.56 3.45
CA SER A 92 -5.16 -8.79 3.16
C SER A 92 -4.99 -9.69 1.94
N GLU A 93 -5.76 -10.78 1.85
CA GLU A 93 -5.66 -11.76 0.77
C GLU A 93 -5.99 -11.13 -0.59
N GLU A 94 -6.99 -10.24 -0.65
CA GLU A 94 -7.40 -9.53 -1.87
C GLU A 94 -6.27 -8.63 -2.39
N ILE A 95 -5.57 -7.92 -1.48
CA ILE A 95 -4.40 -7.10 -1.82
C ILE A 95 -3.27 -7.98 -2.35
N LEU A 96 -2.90 -9.03 -1.59
CA LEU A 96 -1.75 -9.86 -1.91
C LEU A 96 -1.97 -10.68 -3.20
N GLU A 97 -3.16 -11.21 -3.43
CA GLU A 97 -3.50 -11.92 -4.68
C GLU A 97 -3.49 -10.98 -5.89
N GLY A 98 -4.02 -9.75 -5.76
CA GLY A 98 -4.03 -8.79 -6.87
C GLY A 98 -2.65 -8.29 -7.25
N VAL A 99 -1.77 -7.97 -6.29
CA VAL A 99 -0.39 -7.55 -6.62
C VAL A 99 0.48 -8.73 -7.13
N ALA A 100 0.18 -9.97 -6.71
CA ALA A 100 0.78 -11.16 -7.30
C ALA A 100 0.37 -11.32 -8.78
N ARG A 101 -0.90 -11.06 -9.10
CA ARG A 101 -1.40 -11.08 -10.48
C ARG A 101 -0.81 -9.95 -11.32
N LEU A 102 -0.70 -8.74 -10.76
CA LEU A 102 -0.05 -7.60 -11.41
C LEU A 102 1.36 -7.94 -11.89
N ARG A 103 2.16 -8.59 -11.05
CA ARG A 103 3.53 -9.03 -11.40
C ARG A 103 3.56 -9.90 -12.66
N LEU A 104 2.53 -10.71 -12.87
CA LEU A 104 2.44 -11.63 -14.01
C LEU A 104 1.82 -10.98 -15.24
N SER A 105 0.72 -10.24 -15.06
CA SER A 105 -0.03 -9.62 -16.17
C SER A 105 0.64 -8.37 -16.71
N ASN A 106 1.35 -7.63 -15.85
CA ASN A 106 1.83 -6.27 -16.07
C ASN A 106 0.72 -5.26 -16.42
N ASP A 107 -0.54 -5.58 -16.12
CA ASP A 107 -1.71 -4.78 -16.46
C ASP A 107 -2.14 -3.96 -15.24
N ILE A 108 -1.52 -2.80 -15.08
CA ILE A 108 -1.76 -1.93 -13.91
C ILE A 108 -3.12 -1.28 -13.98
N GLU A 109 -3.58 -0.86 -15.17
CA GLU A 109 -4.89 -0.25 -15.33
C GLU A 109 -5.99 -1.23 -14.92
N PHE A 110 -5.90 -2.48 -15.35
CA PHE A 110 -6.85 -3.51 -14.97
C PHE A 110 -6.89 -3.74 -13.44
N GLU A 111 -5.72 -3.87 -12.81
CA GLU A 111 -5.66 -4.11 -11.36
C GLU A 111 -6.18 -2.92 -10.56
N GLU A 112 -5.86 -1.69 -10.99
CA GLU A 112 -6.40 -0.46 -10.41
C GLU A 112 -7.93 -0.48 -10.44
N GLU A 113 -8.54 -0.71 -11.59
CA GLU A 113 -10.01 -0.78 -11.74
C GLU A 113 -10.63 -1.86 -10.86
N ASN A 114 -10.02 -3.05 -10.83
CA ASN A 114 -10.48 -4.15 -9.99
C ASN A 114 -10.43 -3.78 -8.49
N PHE A 115 -9.34 -3.17 -8.03
CA PHE A 115 -9.24 -2.72 -6.64
C PHE A 115 -10.22 -1.60 -6.29
N ILE A 116 -10.46 -0.66 -7.21
CA ILE A 116 -11.49 0.39 -7.03
C ILE A 116 -12.86 -0.25 -6.87
N SER A 117 -13.21 -1.22 -7.70
CA SER A 117 -14.47 -1.95 -7.63
C SER A 117 -14.65 -2.64 -6.26
N LEU A 118 -13.63 -3.38 -5.80
CA LEU A 118 -13.65 -4.05 -4.50
C LEU A 118 -13.77 -3.07 -3.33
N MET A 119 -13.06 -1.94 -3.37
CA MET A 119 -13.16 -0.89 -2.35
C MET A 119 -14.55 -0.26 -2.32
N ASN A 120 -15.15 0.01 -3.48
CA ASN A 120 -16.49 0.56 -3.58
C ASN A 120 -17.55 -0.40 -3.05
N GLU A 121 -17.48 -1.69 -3.41
CA GLU A 121 -18.39 -2.71 -2.86
C GLU A 121 -18.27 -2.78 -1.32
N ALA A 122 -17.04 -2.76 -0.80
CA ALA A 122 -16.79 -2.80 0.63
C ALA A 122 -17.31 -1.54 1.35
N LYS A 123 -17.25 -0.37 0.71
CA LYS A 123 -17.85 0.88 1.20
C LYS A 123 -19.36 0.83 1.21
N GLU A 124 -19.99 0.41 0.11
CA GLU A 124 -21.44 0.28 0.02
C GLU A 124 -22.00 -0.68 1.06
N LYS A 125 -21.32 -1.83 1.26
CA LYS A 125 -21.72 -2.81 2.27
C LYS A 125 -21.66 -2.22 3.68
N ARG A 126 -20.63 -1.43 4.00
CA ARG A 126 -20.51 -0.75 5.29
C ARG A 126 -21.56 0.33 5.48
N ALA A 127 -21.83 1.12 4.45
CA ALA A 127 -22.88 2.14 4.48
C ALA A 127 -24.25 1.51 4.74
N LYS A 128 -24.58 0.39 4.07
CA LYS A 128 -25.82 -0.38 4.30
C LYS A 128 -25.94 -0.89 5.74
N LEU A 129 -24.82 -1.22 6.38
CA LEU A 129 -24.77 -1.72 7.75
C LEU A 129 -24.61 -0.60 8.81
N ASN A 130 -24.48 0.66 8.40
CA ASN A 130 -24.13 1.80 9.28
C ASN A 130 -22.87 1.53 10.13
N VAL A 131 -21.89 0.82 9.59
CA VAL A 131 -20.62 0.50 10.27
C VAL A 131 -19.53 1.43 9.76
N PRO A 132 -18.82 2.18 10.64
CA PRO A 132 -17.71 3.01 10.21
C PRO A 132 -16.53 2.17 9.69
N PRO A 133 -15.69 2.69 8.79
CA PRO A 133 -14.47 2.01 8.38
C PRO A 133 -13.54 1.78 9.60
N PRO A 134 -12.89 0.61 9.71
CA PRO A 134 -11.95 0.36 10.78
C PRO A 134 -10.72 1.27 10.65
N THR A 135 -10.32 1.88 11.75
CA THR A 135 -9.11 2.70 11.80
C THR A 135 -7.89 1.80 11.90
N VAL A 136 -7.16 1.64 10.80
CA VAL A 136 -5.89 0.91 10.76
C VAL A 136 -4.72 1.88 10.98
N PRO A 137 -3.84 1.64 11.98
CA PRO A 137 -2.64 2.45 12.24
C PRO A 137 -1.70 2.51 11.04
N MET A 138 -0.96 3.61 10.89
CA MET A 138 -0.12 3.82 9.70
C MET A 138 1.05 2.84 9.62
N GLU A 139 1.56 2.41 10.77
CA GLU A 139 2.62 1.42 10.89
C GLU A 139 2.19 0.09 10.27
N ILE A 140 0.94 -0.33 10.56
CA ILE A 140 0.35 -1.55 9.99
C ILE A 140 0.12 -1.40 8.48
N ARG A 141 -0.27 -0.20 8.02
CA ARG A 141 -0.38 0.09 6.58
C ARG A 141 0.98 0.02 5.89
N ALA A 142 2.03 0.58 6.49
CA ALA A 142 3.39 0.51 5.94
C ALA A 142 3.94 -0.93 5.90
N GLU A 143 3.68 -1.73 6.93
CA GLU A 143 4.02 -3.16 6.94
C GLU A 143 3.29 -3.92 5.82
N LYS A 144 1.98 -3.67 5.64
CA LYS A 144 1.22 -4.29 4.54
C LYS A 144 1.70 -3.85 3.16
N ALA A 145 2.10 -2.58 3.01
CA ALA A 145 2.70 -2.08 1.77
C ALA A 145 3.98 -2.85 1.45
N LEU A 146 4.84 -3.06 2.45
CA LEU A 146 6.09 -3.81 2.28
C LEU A 146 5.83 -5.27 1.91
N GLU A 147 4.84 -5.93 2.51
CA GLU A 147 4.44 -7.29 2.11
C GLU A 147 3.98 -7.33 0.64
N ALA A 148 3.14 -6.37 0.23
CA ALA A 148 2.66 -6.28 -1.15
C ALA A 148 3.82 -6.02 -2.13
N ILE A 149 4.74 -5.12 -1.80
CA ILE A 149 5.97 -4.85 -2.57
C ILE A 149 6.82 -6.12 -2.66
N TYR A 150 6.98 -6.87 -1.58
CA TYR A 150 7.75 -8.11 -1.60
C TYR A 150 7.17 -9.11 -2.62
N ILE A 151 5.86 -9.35 -2.57
CA ILE A 151 5.19 -10.25 -3.52
C ILE A 151 5.31 -9.74 -4.96
N CYS A 152 5.01 -8.46 -5.17
CA CYS A 152 4.95 -7.86 -6.50
C CYS A 152 6.33 -7.73 -7.15
N CYS A 153 7.33 -7.27 -6.39
CA CYS A 153 8.62 -6.85 -6.92
C CYS A 153 9.71 -7.92 -6.78
N PHE A 154 9.62 -8.81 -5.77
CA PHE A 154 10.66 -9.82 -5.50
C PHE A 154 10.23 -11.21 -5.97
N GLY A 155 8.95 -11.53 -5.95
CA GLY A 155 8.47 -12.84 -6.43
C GLY A 155 9.14 -14.03 -5.75
N LYS A 156 9.46 -13.89 -4.44
CA LYS A 156 10.22 -14.81 -3.56
C LYS A 156 11.75 -14.66 -3.56
N ASP A 157 12.32 -13.74 -4.33
CA ASP A 157 13.75 -13.43 -4.25
C ASP A 157 14.11 -12.83 -2.86
N PRO A 158 15.34 -13.06 -2.36
CA PRO A 158 15.78 -12.48 -1.10
C PRO A 158 15.80 -10.94 -1.16
N ILE A 159 15.66 -10.31 0.00
CA ILE A 159 15.86 -8.87 0.18
C ILE A 159 17.33 -8.64 0.51
N GLU A 160 18.09 -8.01 -0.40
CA GLU A 160 19.50 -7.69 -0.17
C GLU A 160 19.63 -6.35 0.58
N GLU A 161 20.80 -6.10 1.15
CA GLU A 161 21.07 -4.89 1.96
C GLU A 161 20.76 -3.59 1.20
N GLU A 162 21.05 -3.54 -0.10
CA GLU A 162 20.74 -2.37 -0.93
C GLU A 162 19.23 -2.21 -1.15
N ASP A 163 18.48 -3.32 -1.29
CA ASP A 163 17.03 -3.25 -1.35
C ASP A 163 16.45 -2.73 -0.03
N GLU A 164 16.99 -3.16 1.12
CA GLU A 164 16.58 -2.62 2.42
C GLU A 164 16.78 -1.10 2.50
N ARG A 165 17.94 -0.60 2.05
CA ARG A 165 18.23 0.84 2.01
C ARG A 165 17.20 1.60 1.18
N LEU A 166 16.93 1.12 -0.03
CA LEU A 166 16.00 1.76 -0.96
C LEU A 166 14.55 1.69 -0.46
N LEU A 167 14.12 0.53 0.04
CA LEU A 167 12.79 0.33 0.62
C LEU A 167 12.56 1.25 1.83
N CYS A 168 13.59 1.47 2.66
CA CYS A 168 13.49 2.43 3.77
C CYS A 168 13.21 3.86 3.28
N VAL A 169 13.87 4.30 2.22
CA VAL A 169 13.65 5.65 1.64
C VAL A 169 12.26 5.73 1.01
N VAL A 170 11.91 4.76 0.17
CA VAL A 170 10.62 4.67 -0.53
C VAL A 170 9.46 4.68 0.46
N LEU A 171 9.48 3.80 1.46
CA LEU A 171 8.38 3.70 2.42
C LEU A 171 8.31 4.92 3.34
N ASN A 172 9.43 5.51 3.73
CA ASN A 172 9.42 6.74 4.53
C ASN A 172 8.92 7.96 3.73
N ALA A 173 9.16 8.01 2.42
CA ALA A 173 8.61 9.05 1.55
C ALA A 173 7.08 8.95 1.43
N VAL A 174 6.53 7.72 1.39
CA VAL A 174 5.10 7.47 1.26
C VAL A 174 4.35 7.52 2.60
N PHE A 175 4.98 7.01 3.67
CA PHE A 175 4.43 6.92 5.03
C PHE A 175 5.25 7.75 6.04
N PRO A 176 5.40 9.07 5.83
CA PRO A 176 6.29 9.90 6.64
C PRO A 176 5.89 9.99 8.12
N SER A 177 4.63 9.70 8.46
CA SER A 177 4.16 9.71 9.85
C SER A 177 4.62 8.51 10.67
N VAL A 178 5.00 7.41 10.02
CA VAL A 178 5.57 6.23 10.70
C VAL A 178 6.98 6.55 11.21
N GLY A 179 7.71 7.36 10.43
CA GLY A 179 9.04 7.84 10.77
C GLY A 179 10.16 6.83 10.47
N GLN A 180 11.33 7.37 10.13
CA GLN A 180 12.48 6.59 9.67
C GLN A 180 12.87 5.41 10.59
N PRO A 181 12.94 5.56 11.93
CA PRO A 181 13.36 4.45 12.80
C PRO A 181 12.42 3.24 12.73
N GLU A 182 11.11 3.50 12.67
CA GLU A 182 10.09 2.45 12.63
C GLU A 182 10.03 1.81 11.24
N ILE A 183 10.13 2.60 10.16
CA ILE A 183 10.26 2.06 8.80
C ILE A 183 11.49 1.15 8.68
N THR A 184 12.65 1.58 9.22
CA THR A 184 13.85 0.74 9.22
C THR A 184 13.65 -0.55 10.01
N ARG A 185 12.91 -0.52 11.14
CA ARG A 185 12.58 -1.73 11.89
C ARG A 185 11.73 -2.68 11.05
N ILE A 186 10.66 -2.19 10.43
CA ILE A 186 9.73 -2.96 9.60
C ILE A 186 10.47 -3.64 8.44
N VAL A 187 11.31 -2.89 7.72
CA VAL A 187 12.08 -3.41 6.58
C VAL A 187 13.07 -4.50 7.00
N LYS A 188 13.84 -4.26 8.07
CA LYS A 188 14.81 -5.23 8.59
C LYS A 188 14.15 -6.51 9.10
N GLU A 189 13.02 -6.36 9.80
CA GLU A 189 12.26 -7.51 10.29
C GLU A 189 11.76 -8.37 9.13
N LYS A 190 11.26 -7.74 8.06
CA LYS A 190 10.84 -8.44 6.85
C LYS A 190 12.01 -9.15 6.17
N ALA A 191 13.12 -8.47 5.94
CA ALA A 191 14.32 -9.05 5.33
C ALA A 191 14.80 -10.28 6.11
N ARG A 192 14.81 -10.20 7.45
CA ARG A 192 15.13 -11.35 8.32
C ARG A 192 14.13 -12.50 8.14
N LYS A 193 12.82 -12.24 8.18
CA LYS A 193 11.79 -13.28 8.00
C LYS A 193 11.92 -13.99 6.65
N VAL A 194 12.25 -13.24 5.60
CA VAL A 194 12.52 -13.77 4.25
C VAL A 194 13.77 -14.64 4.25
N ALA A 195 14.87 -14.18 4.84
CA ALA A 195 16.12 -14.93 4.92
C ALA A 195 15.99 -16.23 5.73
N ASP A 196 15.15 -16.24 6.77
CA ASP A 196 14.87 -17.41 7.60
C ASP A 196 13.94 -18.44 6.91
N GLY A 197 13.42 -18.14 5.70
CA GLY A 197 12.52 -19.02 4.93
C GLY A 197 11.12 -19.15 5.52
N GLY A 198 10.76 -18.33 6.52
CA GLY A 198 9.53 -18.49 7.32
C GLY A 198 8.23 -18.11 6.60
N GLU A 199 8.28 -17.62 5.37
CA GLU A 199 7.14 -17.04 4.68
C GLU A 199 6.83 -17.66 3.30
N GLU A 200 7.58 -18.66 2.83
CA GLU A 200 7.36 -19.26 1.50
C GLU A 200 5.96 -19.87 1.31
N ASP A 201 5.34 -20.35 2.41
CA ASP A 201 4.00 -20.95 2.46
C ASP A 201 2.87 -19.93 2.78
N GLN A 202 3.19 -18.68 3.11
CA GLN A 202 2.18 -17.67 3.51
C GLN A 202 1.63 -16.86 2.33
N TYR A 203 2.21 -17.00 1.14
CA TYR A 203 1.82 -16.21 -0.01
C TYR A 203 0.85 -16.96 -0.91
N PRO A 204 -0.33 -16.39 -1.19
CA PRO A 204 -1.30 -17.05 -2.04
C PRO A 204 -0.75 -17.17 -3.46
N GLU A 205 -0.94 -18.34 -4.08
CA GLU A 205 -0.73 -18.45 -5.52
C GLU A 205 -1.69 -17.50 -6.23
N PRO A 206 -1.23 -16.73 -7.25
CA PRO A 206 -2.07 -15.80 -7.97
C PRO A 206 -3.20 -16.58 -8.66
N LYS A 207 -4.42 -16.41 -8.14
CA LYS A 207 -5.60 -17.04 -8.72
C LYS A 207 -6.08 -16.23 -9.93
N PRO A 208 -6.54 -16.91 -10.99
CA PRO A 208 -7.27 -16.24 -12.05
C PRO A 208 -8.55 -15.64 -11.45
N LEU A 209 -8.97 -14.51 -12.03
CA LEU A 209 -10.17 -13.79 -11.60
C LEU A 209 -11.42 -14.67 -11.68
N SER A 210 -12.43 -14.30 -10.90
CA SER A 210 -13.76 -14.91 -11.02
C SER A 210 -14.32 -14.70 -12.44
N LYS A 211 -15.15 -15.65 -12.90
CA LYS A 211 -15.78 -15.56 -14.24
C LYS A 211 -16.59 -14.28 -14.43
N GLU A 212 -17.15 -13.74 -13.34
CA GLU A 212 -17.94 -12.50 -13.33
C GLU A 212 -17.07 -11.28 -13.60
N ALA A 213 -15.89 -11.18 -12.96
CA ALA A 213 -14.94 -10.09 -13.20
C ALA A 213 -14.42 -10.13 -14.65
N VAL A 214 -14.14 -11.32 -15.18
CA VAL A 214 -13.74 -11.50 -16.59
C VAL A 214 -14.87 -11.11 -17.56
N GLN A 215 -16.12 -11.45 -17.24
CA GLN A 215 -17.27 -11.10 -18.09
C GLN A 215 -17.55 -9.60 -18.09
N LEU A 216 -17.43 -8.94 -16.93
CA LEU A 216 -17.56 -7.48 -16.82
C LEU A 216 -16.50 -6.79 -17.69
N GLN A 217 -15.25 -7.26 -17.61
CA GLN A 217 -14.15 -6.76 -18.44
C GLN A 217 -14.41 -6.96 -19.95
N MET A 218 -14.87 -8.15 -20.36
CA MET A 218 -15.21 -8.42 -21.76
C MET A 218 -16.30 -7.49 -22.27
N LYS A 219 -17.28 -7.16 -21.42
CA LYS A 219 -18.37 -6.25 -21.74
C LYS A 219 -17.86 -4.82 -21.93
N ASP A 220 -17.02 -4.32 -21.02
CA ASP A 220 -16.48 -2.95 -21.12
C ASP A 220 -15.55 -2.79 -22.34
N LEU A 221 -14.73 -3.80 -22.65
CA LEU A 221 -13.94 -3.85 -23.89
C LEU A 221 -14.82 -3.84 -25.15
N GLN A 222 -15.98 -4.50 -25.13
CA GLN A 222 -16.93 -4.47 -26.24
C GLN A 222 -17.57 -3.09 -26.40
N PHE A 223 -17.91 -2.41 -25.31
CA PHE A 223 -18.41 -1.03 -25.33
C PHE A 223 -17.39 -0.04 -25.89
N LEU A 224 -16.12 -0.14 -25.49
CA LEU A 224 -15.05 0.72 -26.01
C LEU A 224 -14.83 0.52 -27.52
N LYS A 225 -14.88 -0.72 -28.01
CA LYS A 225 -14.79 -1.01 -29.45
C LYS A 225 -15.96 -0.43 -30.25
N GLN A 226 -17.18 -0.55 -29.74
CA GLN A 226 -18.36 0.02 -30.38
C GLN A 226 -18.28 1.55 -30.47
N ASN A 227 -17.78 2.21 -29.42
CA ASN A 227 -17.61 3.67 -29.40
C ASN A 227 -16.44 4.17 -30.25
N SER A 228 -15.47 3.32 -30.61
CA SER A 228 -14.37 3.67 -31.52
C SER A 228 -14.74 3.54 -33.01
N GLU A 229 -15.82 2.84 -33.32
CA GLU A 229 -16.33 2.60 -34.67
C GLU A 229 -17.41 3.62 -35.10
N THR A 230 -17.64 4.66 -34.30
CA THR A 230 -18.58 5.77 -34.57
C THR A 230 -17.83 7.09 -34.75
#